data_AF-A0A7Z9Q0H3-F1
#
_entry.id   AF-A0A7Z9Q0H3-F1
#
_cell.length_a   1.000
_cell.length_b   1.000
_cell.length_c   1.000
_cell.angle_alpha   90.00
_cell.angle_beta   90.00
_cell.angle_gamma   90.00
#
_symmetry.space_group_name_H-M   'P 1'
#
loop_
_entity.id
_entity.type
_entity.pdbx_description
1 polymer ?
#
loop_
_entity_poly.entity_id
_entity_poly.type
_entity_poly.pdbx_seq_one_letter_code
_entity_poly.pdbx_strand_id
1 'polypeptide(L)'
;MRCKRSGGLLAEVLLALGLLVMTLVVVAAVFPFSHKADRKAWQKMTAQRLVLSQVEAIRGAPFESVVDSSRSVKVDNTDYLIRVKVTPESATPVKVKSIRCEAVFPSGRWSLETRVARIQRRL
;
A
#
# COMPACT_ATOMS: atom_id res chain seq x y z
N MET A 1 -9.59 69.85 -9.69
CA MET A 1 -9.92 68.90 -10.78
C MET A 1 -8.89 67.78 -10.78
N ARG A 2 -9.34 66.51 -10.68
CA ARG A 2 -8.51 65.31 -10.48
C ARG A 2 -8.03 64.77 -11.83
N CYS A 3 -6.72 64.78 -12.09
CA CYS A 3 -6.12 63.94 -13.13
C CYS A 3 -5.92 62.52 -12.57
N LYS A 4 -6.83 61.62 -12.95
CA LYS A 4 -6.86 60.22 -12.51
C LYS A 4 -5.76 59.45 -13.27
N ARG A 5 -4.74 58.98 -12.55
CA ARG A 5 -3.64 58.13 -13.07
C ARG A 5 -4.20 56.75 -13.46
N SER A 6 -4.64 56.60 -14.71
CA SER A 6 -5.22 55.35 -15.21
C SER A 6 -4.17 54.29 -15.62
N GLY A 7 -2.90 54.68 -15.80
CA GLY A 7 -1.83 53.77 -16.25
C GLY A 7 -1.30 52.82 -15.18
N GLY A 8 -1.33 53.20 -13.90
CA GLY A 8 -0.86 52.34 -12.80
C GLY A 8 -1.79 51.16 -12.52
N LEU A 9 -3.10 51.37 -12.69
CA LEU A 9 -4.14 50.39 -12.38
C LEU A 9 -4.11 49.18 -13.34
N LEU A 10 -3.84 49.41 -14.62
CA LEU A 10 -3.66 48.33 -15.60
C LEU A 10 -2.40 47.50 -15.33
N ALA A 11 -1.28 48.16 -15.01
CA ALA A 11 -0.03 47.49 -14.71
C ALA A 11 -0.14 46.63 -13.44
N GLU A 12 -0.78 47.14 -12.39
CA GLU A 12 -1.04 46.39 -11.14
C GLU A 12 -1.95 45.18 -11.38
N VAL A 13 -3.01 45.33 -12.19
CA VAL A 13 -3.90 44.22 -12.54
C VAL A 13 -3.15 43.15 -13.32
N LEU A 14 -2.31 43.52 -14.29
CA LEU A 14 -1.50 42.57 -15.05
C LEU A 14 -0.47 41.85 -14.17
N LEU A 15 0.17 42.56 -13.23
CA LEU A 15 1.10 41.98 -12.26
C LEU A 15 0.38 40.99 -11.33
N ALA A 16 -0.78 41.36 -10.81
CA ALA A 16 -1.60 40.50 -9.97
C ALA A 16 -2.05 39.24 -10.72
N LEU A 17 -2.48 39.38 -11.99
CA LEU A 17 -2.87 38.25 -12.82
C LEU A 17 -1.69 37.32 -13.09
N GLY A 18 -0.51 37.86 -13.38
CA GLY A 18 0.71 37.09 -13.59
C GLY A 18 1.11 36.28 -12.35
N LEU A 19 1.05 36.89 -11.17
CA LEU A 19 1.29 36.21 -9.88
C LEU A 19 0.26 35.10 -9.61
N LEU A 20 -1.01 35.35 -9.92
CA LEU A 20 -2.09 34.37 -9.73
C LEU A 20 -1.92 33.16 -10.66
N VAL A 21 -1.55 33.39 -11.93
CA VAL A 21 -1.25 32.31 -12.87
C VAL A 21 -0.02 31.52 -12.43
N MET A 22 1.05 32.21 -12.01
CA MET A 22 2.27 31.53 -11.51
C MET A 22 1.98 30.64 -10.30
N THR A 23 1.20 31.13 -9.33
CA THR A 23 0.81 30.34 -8.16
C THR A 23 -0.07 29.15 -8.55
N LEU A 24 -1.03 29.32 -9.46
CA LEU A 24 -1.84 28.21 -10.00
C LEU A 24 -1.00 27.15 -10.69
N VAL A 25 0.00 27.54 -11.48
CA VAL A 25 0.90 26.60 -12.17
C VAL A 25 1.74 25.80 -11.17
N VAL A 26 2.31 26.47 -10.16
CA VAL A 26 3.08 25.81 -9.09
C VAL A 26 2.20 24.81 -8.34
N VAL A 27 0.98 25.22 -7.98
CA VAL A 27 0.02 24.36 -7.30
C VAL A 27 -0.32 23.14 -8.19
N ALA A 28 -0.71 23.36 -9.44
CA ALA A 28 -1.04 22.30 -10.38
C ALA A 28 0.12 21.32 -10.64
N ALA A 29 1.37 21.76 -10.52
CA ALA A 29 2.55 20.91 -10.65
C ALA A 29 2.78 20.01 -9.41
N VAL A 30 2.42 20.47 -8.22
CA VAL A 30 2.65 19.72 -6.95
C VAL A 30 1.57 18.64 -6.73
N PHE A 31 0.31 18.93 -7.04
CA PHE A 31 -0.82 18.01 -6.85
C PHE A 31 -0.66 16.61 -7.48
N PRO A 32 -0.21 16.45 -8.74
CA PRO A 32 -0.07 15.13 -9.35
C PRO A 32 1.04 14.29 -8.70
N PHE A 33 2.05 14.93 -8.10
CA PHE A 33 3.10 14.21 -7.37
C PHE A 33 2.57 13.64 -6.05
N SER A 34 1.79 14.43 -5.30
CA SER A 34 1.12 13.98 -4.06
C SER A 34 0.22 12.78 -4.32
N HIS A 35 -0.67 12.87 -5.32
CA HIS A 35 -1.59 11.77 -5.63
C HIS A 35 -0.89 10.46 -6.02
N LYS A 36 0.24 10.53 -6.73
CA LYS A 36 1.01 9.32 -7.10
C LYS A 36 1.72 8.71 -5.89
N ALA A 37 2.25 9.54 -4.99
CA ALA A 37 2.89 9.08 -3.77
C ALA A 37 1.87 8.42 -2.83
N ASP A 38 0.73 9.07 -2.62
CA ASP A 38 -0.36 8.57 -1.76
C ASP A 38 -0.93 7.26 -2.28
N ARG A 39 -1.13 7.13 -3.60
CA ARG A 39 -1.62 5.89 -4.21
C ARG A 39 -0.64 4.73 -4.00
N LYS A 40 0.67 4.98 -4.12
CA LYS A 40 1.70 3.95 -3.85
C LYS A 40 1.74 3.55 -2.39
N ALA A 41 1.66 4.52 -1.48
CA ALA A 41 1.63 4.28 -0.03
C ALA A 41 0.40 3.47 0.36
N TRP A 42 -0.77 3.86 -0.14
CA TRP A 42 -2.03 3.14 0.04
C TRP A 42 -1.93 1.70 -0.50
N GLN A 43 -1.44 1.51 -1.72
CA GLN A 43 -1.32 0.17 -2.31
C GLN A 43 -0.43 -0.77 -1.48
N LYS A 44 0.69 -0.26 -0.96
CA LYS A 44 1.58 -1.01 -0.07
C LYS A 44 0.92 -1.35 1.27
N MET A 45 0.24 -0.37 1.89
CA MET A 45 -0.45 -0.58 3.16
C MET A 45 -1.57 -1.63 3.03
N THR A 46 -2.34 -1.57 1.93
CA THR A 46 -3.38 -2.56 1.60
C THR A 46 -2.77 -3.94 1.39
N ALA A 47 -1.68 -4.06 0.62
CA ALA A 47 -0.96 -5.31 0.43
C ALA A 47 -0.49 -5.91 1.76
N GLN A 48 0.08 -5.07 2.63
CA GLN A 48 0.52 -5.48 3.97
C GLN A 48 -0.64 -6.00 4.82
N ARG A 49 -1.77 -5.28 4.87
CA ARG A 49 -2.96 -5.68 5.64
C ARG A 49 -3.55 -6.99 5.13
N LEU A 50 -3.64 -7.18 3.81
CA LEU A 50 -4.10 -8.42 3.21
C LEU A 50 -3.20 -9.59 3.59
N VAL A 51 -1.88 -9.42 3.48
CA VAL A 51 -0.90 -10.45 3.85
C VAL A 51 -1.00 -10.79 5.33
N LEU A 52 -1.06 -9.80 6.21
CA LEU A 52 -1.18 -10.01 7.66
C LEU A 52 -2.45 -10.78 8.02
N SER A 53 -3.59 -10.37 7.47
CA SER A 53 -4.87 -11.05 7.69
C SER A 53 -4.83 -12.51 7.26
N GLN A 54 -4.19 -12.83 6.12
CA GLN A 54 -4.03 -14.21 5.67
C GLN A 54 -3.11 -15.02 6.58
N VAL A 55 -1.97 -14.43 6.99
CA VAL A 55 -1.05 -15.07 7.93
C VAL A 55 -1.74 -15.37 9.26
N GLU A 56 -2.54 -14.46 9.80
CA GLU A 56 -3.30 -14.65 11.04
C GLU A 56 -4.34 -15.77 10.92
N ALA A 57 -5.09 -15.82 9.82
CA ALA A 57 -6.04 -16.90 9.57
C ALA A 57 -5.36 -18.27 9.53
N ILE A 58 -4.19 -18.36 8.89
CA ILE A 58 -3.42 -19.61 8.77
C ILE A 58 -2.71 -19.95 10.09
N ARG A 59 -2.35 -18.96 10.90
CA ARG A 59 -1.71 -19.18 12.21
C ARG A 59 -2.59 -20.05 13.12
N GLY A 60 -3.91 -19.91 13.04
CA GLY A 60 -4.87 -20.74 13.77
C GLY A 60 -5.12 -22.13 13.17
N ALA A 61 -4.75 -22.36 11.91
CA ALA A 61 -4.97 -23.64 11.22
C ALA A 61 -4.09 -24.78 11.77
N PRO A 62 -4.50 -26.05 11.63
CA PRO A 62 -3.70 -27.21 12.06
C PRO A 62 -2.30 -27.24 11.42
N PHE A 63 -1.33 -27.85 12.10
CA PHE A 63 0.08 -27.88 11.66
C PHE A 63 0.37 -28.87 10.52
N GLU A 64 -0.54 -29.80 10.27
CA GLU A 64 -0.35 -30.91 9.30
C GLU A 64 -0.78 -30.53 7.88
N SER A 65 -1.41 -29.37 7.69
CA SER A 65 -1.84 -28.93 6.36
C SER A 65 -0.67 -28.29 5.60
N VAL A 66 -0.21 -28.95 4.55
CA VAL A 66 0.52 -28.28 3.46
C VAL A 66 -0.51 -27.46 2.69
N VAL A 67 -0.31 -26.15 2.65
CA VAL A 67 -1.17 -25.24 1.90
C VAL A 67 -0.31 -24.52 0.89
N ASP A 68 -0.53 -24.79 -0.40
CA ASP A 68 -0.01 -23.95 -1.48
C ASP A 68 -1.22 -23.42 -2.24
N SER A 69 -1.52 -22.13 -2.04
CA SER A 69 -2.72 -21.52 -2.60
C SER A 69 -2.42 -20.14 -3.16
N SER A 70 -3.12 -19.80 -4.22
CA SER A 70 -3.10 -18.46 -4.79
C SER A 70 -4.52 -17.95 -5.00
N ARG A 71 -4.74 -16.68 -4.68
CA ARG A 71 -6.04 -16.03 -4.80
C ARG A 71 -5.87 -14.59 -5.26
N SER A 72 -6.65 -14.20 -6.25
CA SER A 72 -6.80 -12.79 -6.62
C SER A 72 -7.83 -12.09 -5.73
N VAL A 73 -7.50 -10.91 -5.24
CA VAL A 73 -8.39 -10.04 -4.46
C VAL A 73 -8.38 -8.66 -5.09
N LYS A 74 -9.55 -8.12 -5.41
CA LYS A 74 -9.69 -6.77 -5.99
C LYS A 74 -10.10 -5.79 -4.90
N VAL A 75 -9.35 -4.69 -4.75
CA VAL A 75 -9.63 -3.61 -3.78
C VAL A 75 -9.51 -2.26 -4.51
N ASP A 76 -10.58 -1.45 -4.50
CA ASP A 76 -10.67 -0.13 -5.14
C ASP A 76 -9.97 -0.05 -6.51
N ASN A 77 -10.38 -0.93 -7.43
CA ASN A 77 -9.84 -1.07 -8.79
C ASN A 77 -8.37 -1.48 -8.92
N THR A 78 -7.75 -2.00 -7.86
CA THR A 78 -6.43 -2.62 -7.92
C THR A 78 -6.56 -4.12 -7.67
N ASP A 79 -6.02 -4.94 -8.57
CA ASP A 79 -5.96 -6.39 -8.42
C ASP A 79 -4.70 -6.78 -7.64
N TYR A 80 -4.88 -7.57 -6.58
CA TYR A 80 -3.83 -8.14 -5.75
C TYR A 80 -3.79 -9.64 -5.93
N LEU A 81 -2.66 -10.19 -6.34
CA LEU A 81 -2.44 -11.64 -6.33
C LEU A 81 -1.79 -12.04 -5.01
N ILE A 82 -2.54 -12.73 -4.17
CA ILE A 82 -2.07 -13.27 -2.89
C ILE A 82 -1.60 -14.70 -3.10
N ARG A 83 -0.37 -15.01 -2.70
CA ARG A 83 0.21 -16.36 -2.70
C ARG A 83 0.53 -16.76 -1.28
N VAL A 84 0.16 -17.97 -0.92
CA VAL A 84 0.32 -18.52 0.42
C VAL A 84 0.99 -19.87 0.29
N LYS A 85 2.10 -20.04 0.99
CA LYS A 85 2.80 -21.32 1.12
C LYS A 85 3.01 -21.66 2.60
N VAL A 86 2.51 -22.81 3.02
CA VAL A 86 2.68 -23.36 4.36
C VAL A 86 3.49 -24.63 4.27
N THR A 87 4.63 -24.66 4.97
CA THR A 87 5.57 -25.78 4.94
C THR A 87 5.79 -26.29 6.36
N PRO A 88 5.45 -27.55 6.68
CA PRO A 88 5.79 -28.15 7.97
C PRO A 88 7.30 -28.40 8.03
N GLU A 89 7.97 -27.91 9.07
CA GLU A 89 9.44 -27.99 9.23
C GLU A 89 9.88 -29.06 10.24
N SER A 90 9.03 -29.42 11.22
CA SER A 90 9.41 -30.37 12.27
C SER A 90 8.23 -31.24 12.71
N ALA A 91 8.51 -32.53 12.88
CA ALA A 91 7.64 -33.51 13.55
C ALA A 91 8.05 -33.65 15.02
N THR A 92 7.08 -34.02 15.87
CA THR A 92 7.10 -34.15 17.35
C THR A 92 8.45 -34.18 18.08
N PRO A 93 8.58 -33.52 19.26
CA PRO A 93 7.51 -32.95 20.08
C PRO A 93 7.16 -31.48 19.77
N VAL A 94 7.94 -30.83 18.91
CA VAL A 94 7.70 -29.44 18.48
C VAL A 94 7.16 -29.47 17.06
N LYS A 95 5.90 -29.09 16.85
CA LYS A 95 5.37 -28.89 15.50
C LYS A 95 5.70 -27.47 15.07
N VAL A 96 6.47 -27.34 13.99
CA VAL A 96 6.85 -26.05 13.38
C VAL A 96 6.27 -25.98 11.98
N LYS A 97 5.67 -24.84 11.62
CA LYS A 97 5.29 -24.53 10.24
C LYS A 97 5.81 -23.15 9.84
N SER A 98 6.40 -23.06 8.65
CA SER A 98 6.73 -21.80 8.00
C SER A 98 5.55 -21.38 7.12
N ILE A 99 5.12 -20.12 7.25
CA ILE A 99 4.06 -19.49 6.47
C ILE A 99 4.69 -18.36 5.68
N ARG A 100 4.68 -18.48 4.35
CA ARG A 100 5.10 -17.43 3.44
C ARG A 100 3.87 -16.89 2.71
N CYS A 101 3.59 -15.61 2.88
CA CYS A 101 2.51 -14.92 2.21
C CYS A 101 3.08 -13.76 1.38
N GLU A 102 2.68 -13.68 0.12
CA GLU A 102 3.08 -12.64 -0.81
C GLU A 102 1.85 -11.99 -1.44
N ALA A 103 1.81 -10.67 -1.51
CA ALA A 103 0.84 -9.90 -2.28
C ALA A 103 1.56 -9.16 -3.42
N VAL A 104 1.17 -9.46 -4.65
CA VAL A 104 1.66 -8.80 -5.87
C VAL A 104 0.61 -7.81 -6.36
N PHE A 105 1.02 -6.58 -6.67
CA PHE A 105 0.16 -5.49 -7.14
C PHE A 105 0.86 -4.68 -8.24
N PRO A 106 0.15 -3.84 -9.02
CA PRO A 106 0.73 -3.20 -10.21
C PRO A 106 1.99 -2.36 -9.96
N SER A 107 2.14 -1.79 -8.77
CA SER A 107 3.30 -0.96 -8.42
C SER A 107 4.39 -1.69 -7.62
N GLY A 108 4.26 -2.99 -7.36
CA GLY A 108 5.28 -3.76 -6.68
C GLY A 108 4.80 -5.07 -6.05
N ARG A 109 5.60 -5.58 -5.11
CA ARG A 109 5.30 -6.78 -4.33
C ARG A 109 5.54 -6.50 -2.86
N TRP A 110 4.77 -7.17 -2.02
CA TRP A 110 4.99 -7.21 -0.58
C TRP A 110 4.96 -8.67 -0.12
N SER A 111 5.93 -9.07 0.69
CA SER A 111 6.00 -10.44 1.20
C SER A 111 6.28 -10.45 2.69
N LEU A 112 5.64 -11.37 3.39
CA LEU A 112 5.89 -11.67 4.79
C LEU A 112 6.12 -13.17 4.94
N GLU A 113 7.21 -13.52 5.62
CA GLU A 113 7.49 -14.88 6.05
C GLU A 113 7.43 -14.91 7.57
N THR A 114 6.69 -15.86 8.13
CA THR A 114 6.60 -16.07 9.57
C THR A 114 6.73 -17.55 9.89
N ARG A 115 7.31 -17.85 11.05
CA ARG A 115 7.44 -19.21 11.57
C ARG A 115 6.60 -19.34 12.81
N VAL A 116 5.75 -20.35 12.84
CA VAL A 116 4.88 -20.66 13.98
C VAL A 116 5.33 -22.00 14.54
N ALA A 117 5.67 -22.02 15.83
CA ALA A 117 6.04 -23.23 16.56
C ALA A 117 5.06 -23.47 17.72
N ARG A 118 4.65 -24.72 17.92
CA ARG A 118 3.88 -25.14 19.09
C ARG A 118 4.49 -26.40 19.69
N ILE A 119 4.78 -26.34 20.99
CA ILE A 119 5.22 -27.49 21.76
C ILE A 119 3.99 -28.34 22.10
N GLN A 120 3.94 -29.59 21.66
CA GLN A 120 2.98 -30.55 22.18
C GLN A 120 3.55 -31.15 23.47
N ARG A 121 2.98 -30.79 24.62
CA ARG A 121 3.17 -31.59 25.83
C ARG A 121 2.36 -32.88 25.66
N ARG A 122 3.04 -34.03 25.66
CA ARG A 122 2.37 -35.33 25.87
C ARG A 122 1.76 -35.29 27.28
N LEU A 123 0.43 -35.37 27.35
CA LEU A 123 -0.27 -35.87 28.53
C LEU A 123 -0.34 -37.39 28.39
#